data_AF-A0A3E3EF83-F1
#
_entry.id   AF-A0A3E3EF83-F1
#
_cell.length_a   1.000
_cell.length_b   1.000
_cell.length_c   1.000
_cell.angle_alpha   90.00
_cell.angle_beta   90.00
_cell.angle_gamma   90.00
#
_symmetry.space_group_name_H-M   'P 1'
#
loop_
_entity.id
_entity.type
_entity.pdbx_description
1 polymer ?
#
loop_
_entity_poly.entity_id
_entity_poly.type
_entity_poly.pdbx_seq_one_letter_code
_entity_poly.pdbx_strand_id
1 'polypeptide(L)'
;MEIWIRSQDKKSLLLCKSFDVGCDNNNYNILVNYELRNNEEYYSPMGNYSSVEKAVKVLDMIQEHIETHSNDVFQMPRDIIIDDEV
;
A
#
# COMPACT_ATOMS: atom_id res chain seq x y z
N MET A 1 -8.58 3.90 -12.61
CA MET A 1 -8.82 2.54 -12.08
C MET A 1 -9.04 2.71 -10.59
N GLU A 2 -10.13 2.18 -10.06
CA GLU A 2 -10.53 2.39 -8.66
C GLU A 2 -10.17 1.14 -7.86
N ILE A 3 -9.06 1.19 -7.12
CA ILE A 3 -8.61 0.08 -6.26
C ILE A 3 -8.82 0.43 -4.79
N TRP A 4 -9.36 -0.52 -4.04
CA TRP A 4 -9.52 -0.41 -2.59
C TRP A 4 -8.33 -1.05 -1.89
N ILE A 5 -7.77 -0.33 -0.92
CA ILE A 5 -6.64 -0.80 -0.12
C ILE A 5 -7.11 -1.11 1.28
N ARG A 6 -6.93 -2.36 1.71
CA ARG A 6 -7.12 -2.78 3.10
C ARG A 6 -5.80 -2.67 3.85
N SER A 7 -5.78 -1.92 4.94
CA SER A 7 -4.57 -1.71 5.75
C SER A 7 -4.01 -3.02 6.29
N GLN A 8 -2.71 -3.02 6.59
CA GLN A 8 -1.97 -4.15 7.13
C GLN A 8 -2.56 -4.64 8.47
N ASP A 9 -3.00 -3.70 9.32
CA ASP A 9 -3.67 -3.99 10.60
C ASP A 9 -5.18 -4.29 10.45
N LYS A 10 -5.69 -4.25 9.21
CA LYS A 10 -7.07 -4.50 8.81
C LYS A 10 -8.09 -3.50 9.35
N LYS A 11 -7.69 -2.35 9.88
CA LYS A 11 -8.64 -1.36 10.43
C LYS A 11 -9.14 -0.33 9.41
N SER A 12 -8.42 -0.13 8.31
CA SER A 12 -8.76 0.85 7.27
C SER A 12 -9.03 0.17 5.94
N LEU A 13 -10.02 0.68 5.21
CA LEU A 13 -10.33 0.32 3.82
C LEU A 13 -10.55 1.62 3.05
N LEU A 14 -9.63 1.97 2.15
CA LEU A 14 -9.62 3.25 1.45
C LEU A 14 -9.64 3.06 -0.06
N LEU A 15 -10.43 3.87 -0.76
CA LEU A 15 -10.37 3.95 -2.21
C LEU A 15 -9.16 4.81 -2.60
N CYS A 16 -8.21 4.20 -3.29
CA CYS A 16 -6.92 4.80 -3.59
C CYS A 16 -6.92 5.59 -4.90
N LYS A 17 -6.20 6.72 -4.90
CA LYS A 17 -5.82 7.48 -6.09
C LYS A 17 -4.37 7.24 -6.53
N SER A 18 -3.44 7.24 -5.58
CA SER A 18 -2.00 7.00 -5.81
C SER A 18 -1.31 6.40 -4.59
N PHE A 19 -0.08 5.94 -4.80
CA PHE A 19 0.75 5.27 -3.80
C PHE A 19 2.15 5.88 -3.78
N ASP A 20 2.77 5.95 -2.60
CA ASP A 20 4.16 6.35 -2.41
C ASP A 20 4.83 5.53 -1.30
N VAL A 21 6.17 5.39 -1.34
CA VAL A 21 6.95 4.95 -0.17
C VAL A 21 7.34 6.16 0.66
N GLY A 22 6.85 6.22 1.89
CA GLY A 22 7.31 7.15 2.92
C GLY A 22 8.42 6.55 3.76
N CYS A 23 9.27 7.40 4.33
CA CYS A 23 10.26 7.04 5.34
C CYS A 23 10.01 7.87 6.60
N ASP A 24 9.71 7.22 7.72
CA ASP A 24 9.50 7.86 9.01
C ASP A 24 10.28 7.12 10.10
N ASN A 25 11.27 7.80 10.71
CA ASN A 25 12.02 7.33 11.87
C ASN A 25 12.53 5.86 11.75
N ASN A 26 13.16 5.54 10.61
CA ASN A 26 13.68 4.20 10.25
C ASN A 26 12.64 3.14 9.86
N ASN A 27 11.35 3.50 9.75
CA ASN A 27 10.33 2.63 9.17
C ASN A 27 9.97 3.10 7.77
N TYR A 28 9.64 2.13 6.90
CA TYR A 28 9.22 2.39 5.53
C TYR A 28 7.74 2.07 5.38
N ASN A 29 6.96 3.06 4.92
CA ASN A 29 5.51 2.98 4.90
C ASN A 29 4.98 3.08 3.49
N ILE A 30 3.90 2.35 3.19
CA ILE A 30 3.12 2.60 1.98
C ILE A 30 2.08 3.66 2.31
N LEU A 31 2.27 4.83 1.75
CA LEU A 31 1.34 5.95 1.82
C LEU A 31 0.33 5.80 0.69
N VAL A 32 -0.95 5.82 1.05
CA VAL A 32 -2.06 5.79 0.10
C VAL A 32 -2.70 7.16 0.05
N ASN A 33 -2.73 7.77 -1.13
CA ASN A 33 -3.49 8.97 -1.41
C ASN A 33 -4.96 8.62 -1.58
N TYR A 34 -5.82 9.36 -0.91
CA TYR A 34 -7.28 9.29 -1.04
C TYR A 34 -7.86 10.70 -0.96
N GLU A 35 -9.06 10.86 -1.50
CA GLU A 35 -9.78 12.13 -1.52
C GLU A 35 -10.92 12.14 -0.52
N LEU A 36 -11.05 13.24 0.22
CA LEU A 36 -12.22 13.53 1.04
C LEU A 36 -13.26 14.33 0.24
N ARG A 37 -14.47 14.47 0.80
CA ARG A 37 -15.62 15.13 0.14
C ARG A 37 -15.37 16.58 -0.32
N ASN A 38 -14.31 17.23 0.14
CA ASN A 38 -13.90 18.59 -0.18
C ASN A 38 -12.80 18.66 -1.25
N ASN A 39 -12.51 17.56 -1.96
CA ASN A 39 -11.43 17.44 -2.95
C ASN A 39 -10.02 17.69 -2.38
N GLU A 40 -9.86 17.58 -1.07
CA GLU A 40 -8.55 17.61 -0.44
C GLU A 40 -7.93 16.21 -0.51
N GLU A 41 -6.68 16.17 -0.94
CA GLU A 41 -5.88 14.95 -1.00
C GLU A 41 -5.17 14.70 0.33
N TYR A 42 -5.33 13.48 0.84
CA TYR A 42 -4.71 13.05 2.09
C TYR A 42 -3.92 11.78 1.87
N TYR A 43 -2.85 11.63 2.64
CA TYR A 43 -2.02 10.44 2.65
C TYR A 43 -2.23 9.71 3.97
N SER A 44 -2.56 8.42 3.90
CA SER A 44 -2.63 7.54 5.07
C SER A 44 -1.58 6.43 4.97
N PRO A 45 -0.82 6.16 6.05
CA PRO A 45 0.06 5.00 6.09
C PRO A 45 -0.79 3.72 6.19
N MET A 46 -0.74 2.89 5.14
CA MET A 46 -1.57 1.68 5.03
C MET A 46 -0.79 0.38 5.33
N GLY A 47 0.54 0.42 5.29
CA GLY A 47 1.41 -0.66 5.71
C GLY A 47 2.77 -0.13 6.18
N ASN A 48 3.35 -0.78 7.18
CA ASN A 48 4.71 -0.51 7.68
C ASN A 48 5.60 -1.73 7.38
N TYR A 49 6.84 -1.46 6.97
CA TYR A 49 7.83 -2.47 6.59
C TYR A 49 9.20 -2.14 7.17
N SER A 50 9.94 -3.19 7.55
CA SER A 50 11.23 -3.05 8.25
C SER A 50 12.37 -2.53 7.36
N SER A 51 12.19 -2.52 6.04
CA SER A 51 13.21 -2.04 5.09
C SER A 51 12.57 -1.42 3.85
N VAL A 52 13.36 -0.63 3.11
CA VAL A 52 12.92 0.03 1.88
C VAL A 52 12.64 -1.00 0.79
N GLU A 53 13.44 -2.07 0.72
CA GLU A 53 13.30 -3.14 -0.28
C GLU A 53 11.95 -3.84 -0.12
N LYS A 54 11.54 -4.11 1.12
CA LYS A 54 10.21 -4.68 1.40
C LYS A 54 9.08 -3.73 1.01
N ALA A 55 9.19 -2.44 1.31
CA ALA A 55 8.18 -1.46 0.92
C ALA A 55 8.08 -1.36 -0.62
N VAL A 56 9.22 -1.29 -1.32
CA VAL A 56 9.25 -1.27 -2.79
C VAL A 56 8.63 -2.54 -3.37
N LYS A 57 8.95 -3.72 -2.83
CA LYS A 57 8.33 -4.99 -3.26
C LYS A 57 6.81 -4.98 -3.10
N VAL A 58 6.27 -4.31 -2.08
CA VAL A 58 4.81 -4.14 -1.94
C VAL A 58 4.24 -3.19 -2.98
N LEU A 59 4.95 -2.13 -3.36
CA LEU A 59 4.54 -1.32 -4.50
C LEU A 59 4.48 -2.14 -5.78
N ASP A 60 5.46 -2.99 -6.02
CA ASP A 60 5.47 -3.89 -7.20
C ASP A 60 4.28 -4.84 -7.18
N MET A 61 3.95 -5.42 -6.01
CA MET A 61 2.76 -6.27 -5.85
C MET A 61 1.44 -5.52 -6.11
N ILE A 62 1.36 -4.25 -5.70
CA ILE A 62 0.19 -3.39 -5.96
C ILE A 62 0.09 -3.11 -7.46
N GLN A 63 1.20 -2.79 -8.12
CA GLN A 63 1.24 -2.59 -9.57
C GLN A 63 0.78 -3.85 -10.31
N GLU A 64 1.30 -5.03 -9.95
CA GLU A 64 0.88 -6.31 -10.54
C GLU A 64 -0.63 -6.56 -10.34
N HIS A 65 -1.17 -6.26 -9.15
CA HIS A 65 -2.59 -6.41 -8.88
C HIS A 65 -3.47 -5.51 -9.76
N ILE A 66 -3.02 -4.27 -9.99
CA ILE A 66 -3.68 -3.29 -10.87
C ILE A 66 -3.61 -3.76 -12.32
N GLU A 67 -2.46 -4.21 -12.79
CA GLU A 67 -2.27 -4.67 -14.17
C GLU A 67 -3.08 -5.93 -14.47
N THR A 68 -3.09 -6.89 -13.55
CA THR A 68 -3.81 -8.16 -13.68
C THR A 68 -5.31 -8.05 -13.43
N HIS A 69 -5.80 -6.94 -12.86
CA HIS A 69 -7.19 -6.75 -12.44
C HIS A 69 -7.71 -7.93 -11.60
N SER A 70 -6.86 -8.47 -10.72
CA SER A 70 -7.18 -9.70 -9.99
C SER A 70 -8.38 -9.53 -9.06
N ASN A 71 -8.58 -8.34 -8.49
CA ASN A 71 -9.70 -8.00 -7.62
C ASN A 71 -9.82 -6.46 -7.52
N ASP A 72 -10.91 -5.98 -6.90
CA ASP A 72 -11.08 -4.56 -6.58
C ASP A 72 -10.39 -4.18 -5.27
N VAL A 73 -9.99 -5.17 -4.45
CA VAL A 73 -9.40 -4.97 -3.13
C VAL A 73 -8.02 -5.61 -3.04
N PHE A 74 -7.01 -4.80 -2.74
CA PHE A 74 -5.67 -5.26 -2.37
C PHE A 74 -5.49 -5.21 -0.84
N GLN A 75 -5.13 -6.35 -0.26
CA GLN A 75 -4.80 -6.44 1.16
C GLN A 75 -3.30 -6.23 1.37
N MET A 76 -2.94 -5.19 2.13
CA MET A 76 -1.54 -4.96 2.49
C MET A 76 -0.96 -6.19 3.22
N PRO A 77 0.17 -6.74 2.75
CA PRO A 77 0.80 -7.90 3.36
C PRO A 77 1.43 -7.54 4.72
N ARG A 78 1.68 -8.56 5.53
CA ARG A 78 2.48 -8.41 6.77
C ARG A 78 3.94 -8.17 6.40
N ASP A 79 4.70 -7.60 7.33
CA ASP A 79 6.17 -7.42 7.22
C ASP A 79 6.98 -8.74 7.34
N ILE A 80 6.38 -9.85 6.92
CA ILE A 80 7.00 -11.17 6.78
C ILE A 80 7.06 -11.49 5.28
N ILE A 81 7.32 -10.49 4.45
CA ILE A 81 7.57 -10.73 3.03
C ILE A 81 8.89 -11.49 2.99
N ILE A 82 8.77 -12.81 2.91
CA ILE A 82 9.89 -13.72 2.74
C ILE A 82 10.41 -13.39 1.34
N ASP A 83 11.71 -13.14 1.24
CA ASP A 83 12.38 -13.26 -0.04
C ASP A 83 12.28 -14.72 -0.45
N ASP A 84 11.24 -15.05 -1.22
CA ASP A 84 11.25 -16.25 -2.04
C ASP A 84 12.34 -16.04 -3.11
N GLU A 85 13.60 -16.05 -2.69
CA GLU A 85 14.70 -16.55 -3.50
C GLU A 85 14.58 -18.09 -3.45
N VAL A 86 13.94 -18.65 -4.47
CA VAL A 86 14.13 -20.05 -4.88
C VAL A 86 14.99 -20.06 -6.14
#